data_AF-A0A5D0UE98-F1
#
_entry.id   AF-A0A5D0UE98-F1
#
_cell.length_a   1.000
_cell.length_b   1.000
_cell.length_c   1.000
_cell.angle_alpha   90.00
_cell.angle_beta   90.00
_cell.angle_gamma   90.00
#
_symmetry.space_group_name_H-M   'P 1'
#
loop_
_entity.id
_entity.type
_entity.pdbx_description
1 polymer ?
#
loop_
_entity_poly.entity_id
_entity_poly.type
_entity_poly.pdbx_seq_one_letter_code
_entity_poly.pdbx_strand_id
1 'polypeptide(L)'
;MILAVPGCQAGHPSTQPSATPTATSRPVAVAPIPTLDGPALAQWACEQNVQAQEAITYDDPIVMRPIAEAAKRSGVTGIAQPGSAMLKKIEMVEAADPADDEKLLWITDIETLSHQLRYSCLRVPIN
;
A
#
# COMPACT_ATOMS: atom_id res chain seq x y z
N MET A 1 -8.48 -53.79 35.07
CA MET A 1 -8.99 -52.68 35.89
C MET A 1 -10.20 -52.08 35.20
N ILE A 2 -11.28 -51.98 35.95
CA ILE A 2 -12.62 -51.42 35.63
C ILE A 2 -12.45 -49.87 35.49
N LEU A 3 -13.23 -49.04 34.78
CA LEU A 3 -14.67 -48.97 34.54
C LEU A 3 -15.01 -48.18 33.25
N ALA A 4 -16.07 -48.61 32.58
CA ALA A 4 -16.93 -47.76 31.76
C ALA A 4 -17.97 -47.05 32.64
N VAL A 5 -18.34 -45.81 32.32
CA VAL A 5 -19.73 -45.30 32.45
C VAL A 5 -20.03 -44.34 31.27
N PRO A 6 -21.25 -44.35 30.71
CA PRO A 6 -21.62 -43.79 29.41
C PRO A 6 -22.51 -42.54 29.50
N GLY A 7 -22.82 -41.95 28.35
CA GLY A 7 -24.05 -41.18 28.16
C GLY A 7 -23.87 -39.71 27.80
N CYS A 8 -24.07 -39.38 26.53
CA CYS A 8 -25.11 -38.46 26.07
C CYS A 8 -25.01 -38.30 24.55
N GLN A 9 -25.76 -39.14 23.82
CA GLN A 9 -26.27 -38.72 22.52
C GLN A 9 -27.44 -37.76 22.78
N ALA A 10 -27.31 -36.52 22.33
CA ALA A 10 -28.44 -35.62 22.07
C ALA A 10 -28.24 -35.07 20.65
N GLY A 11 -29.29 -35.15 19.83
CA GLY A 11 -29.20 -35.11 18.37
C GLY A 11 -29.11 -33.73 17.72
N HIS A 12 -28.62 -33.75 16.48
CA HIS A 12 -28.80 -32.80 15.36
C HIS A 12 -28.49 -31.30 15.59
N PRO A 13 -28.39 -30.50 14.51
CA PRO A 13 -27.21 -30.33 13.66
C PRO A 13 -26.62 -28.91 13.85
N SER A 14 -25.32 -28.77 13.99
CA SER A 14 -24.69 -27.45 13.85
C SER A 14 -23.80 -27.47 12.62
N THR A 15 -24.37 -26.93 11.55
CA THR A 15 -23.66 -26.37 10.40
C THR A 15 -22.52 -25.52 10.92
N GLN A 16 -21.30 -26.05 10.89
CA GLN A 16 -20.12 -25.22 10.96
C GLN A 16 -19.94 -24.63 9.55
N PRO A 17 -20.13 -23.31 9.35
CA PRO A 17 -19.72 -22.72 8.09
C PRO A 17 -18.20 -22.82 8.03
N SER A 18 -17.69 -23.38 6.94
CA SER A 18 -16.31 -23.15 6.53
C SER A 18 -16.16 -21.65 6.38
N ALA A 19 -15.51 -21.01 7.35
CA ALA A 19 -15.02 -19.66 7.20
C ALA A 19 -13.84 -19.73 6.23
N THR A 20 -14.17 -19.73 4.94
CA THR A 20 -13.26 -19.26 3.91
C THR A 20 -12.73 -17.91 4.40
N PRO A 21 -11.40 -17.68 4.49
CA PRO A 21 -10.91 -16.33 4.65
C PRO A 21 -11.22 -15.62 3.33
N THR A 22 -12.41 -15.04 3.25
CA THR A 22 -12.74 -14.07 2.22
C THR A 22 -11.75 -12.95 2.46
N ALA A 23 -10.72 -12.86 1.60
CA ALA A 23 -9.87 -11.70 1.48
C ALA A 23 -10.81 -10.51 1.35
N THR A 24 -11.03 -9.83 2.48
CA THR A 24 -11.79 -8.60 2.50
C THR A 24 -10.87 -7.64 1.82
N SER A 25 -11.06 -7.44 0.51
CA SER A 25 -10.52 -6.30 -0.22
C SER A 25 -11.09 -5.08 0.47
N ARG A 26 -10.44 -4.68 1.56
CA ARG A 26 -10.71 -3.42 2.23
C ARG A 26 -10.41 -2.38 1.15
N PRO A 27 -11.36 -1.53 0.77
CA PRO A 27 -11.03 -0.43 -0.13
C PRO A 27 -9.88 0.31 0.51
N VAL A 28 -8.76 0.40 -0.21
CA VAL A 28 -7.61 1.18 0.23
C VAL A 28 -8.11 2.61 0.28
N ALA A 29 -8.36 3.10 1.49
CA ALA A 29 -8.74 4.48 1.68
C ALA A 29 -7.53 5.33 1.31
N VAL A 30 -7.64 6.07 0.20
CA VAL A 30 -6.63 7.05 -0.20
C VAL A 30 -6.54 8.10 0.90
N ALA A 31 -5.43 8.12 1.63
CA ALA A 31 -5.25 9.09 2.70
C ALA A 31 -5.12 10.50 2.09
N PRO A 32 -5.91 11.48 2.55
CA PRO A 32 -5.78 12.85 2.08
C PRO A 32 -4.40 13.39 2.47
N ILE A 33 -3.77 14.14 1.56
CA ILE A 33 -2.49 14.80 1.85
C ILE A 33 -2.74 15.81 2.99
N PRO A 34 -2.01 15.72 4.11
CA PRO A 34 -2.23 16.61 5.24
C PRO A 34 -1.69 18.01 4.94
N THR A 35 -2.17 19.02 5.68
CA THR A 35 -1.65 20.41 5.65
C THR A 35 -0.33 20.51 6.43
N LEU A 36 0.62 19.64 6.11
CA LEU A 36 1.98 19.64 6.63
C LEU A 36 2.93 20.11 5.53
N ASP A 37 4.10 20.58 5.90
CA ASP A 37 5.17 20.96 4.97
C ASP A 37 6.52 20.43 5.45
N GLY A 38 7.52 20.46 4.57
CA GLY A 38 8.89 20.15 4.95
C GLY A 38 9.09 18.73 5.48
N PRO A 39 9.91 18.55 6.53
CA PRO A 39 10.22 17.25 7.12
C PRO A 39 8.97 16.47 7.59
N ALA A 40 7.98 17.13 8.18
CA ALA A 40 6.77 16.46 8.67
C ALA A 40 5.94 15.87 7.51
N LEU A 41 5.86 16.56 6.37
CA LEU A 41 5.21 16.04 5.18
C LEU A 41 6.00 14.87 4.55
N ALA A 42 7.34 14.95 4.58
CA ALA A 42 8.19 13.84 4.14
C ALA A 42 7.96 12.59 4.99
N GLN A 43 7.88 12.75 6.32
CA GLN A 43 7.62 11.64 7.23
C GLN A 43 6.25 11.02 6.99
N TRP A 44 5.20 11.84 6.80
CA TRP A 44 3.89 11.33 6.42
C TRP A 44 3.96 10.51 5.12
N ALA A 45 4.63 11.01 4.08
CA ALA A 45 4.78 10.28 2.81
C ALA A 45 5.50 8.93 3.02
N CYS A 46 6.51 8.90 3.88
CA CYS A 46 7.21 7.67 4.24
C CYS A 46 6.30 6.66 4.94
N GLU A 47 5.53 7.10 5.93
CA GLU A 47 4.58 6.26 6.67
C GLU A 47 3.50 5.69 5.74
N GLN A 48 2.94 6.52 4.85
CA GLN A 48 1.95 6.07 3.88
C GLN A 48 2.53 5.10 2.85
N ASN A 49 3.78 5.32 2.42
CA ASN A 49 4.46 4.39 1.51
C ASN A 49 4.69 3.01 2.17
N VAL A 50 5.02 2.98 3.47
CA VAL A 50 5.11 1.72 4.22
C VAL A 50 3.75 1.03 4.30
N GLN A 51 2.67 1.77 4.59
CA GLN A 51 1.31 1.21 4.62
C GLN A 51 0.88 0.65 3.26
N ALA A 52 1.19 1.35 2.16
CA ALA A 52 0.93 0.86 0.81
C ALA A 52 1.71 -0.42 0.48
N GLN A 53 2.96 -0.54 0.96
CA GLN A 53 3.76 -1.76 0.81
C GLN A 53 3.23 -2.93 1.62
N GLU A 54 2.81 -2.70 2.85
CA GLU A 54 2.20 -3.74 3.70
C GLU A 54 0.84 -4.20 3.17
N ALA A 55 0.08 -3.29 2.55
CA ALA A 55 -1.19 -3.59 1.89
C ALA A 55 -1.05 -4.19 0.49
N ILE A 56 0.17 -4.25 -0.07
CA ILE A 56 0.45 -4.70 -1.45
C ILE A 56 -0.34 -3.86 -2.48
N THR A 57 -0.33 -2.54 -2.31
CA THR A 57 -1.05 -1.59 -3.17
C THR A 57 -0.13 -0.47 -3.65
N TYR A 58 1.16 -0.74 -3.72
CA TYR A 58 2.23 0.21 -4.02
C TYR A 58 2.52 0.37 -5.53
N ASP A 59 1.88 -0.45 -6.35
CA ASP A 59 1.85 -0.38 -7.81
C ASP A 59 0.62 0.40 -8.32
N ASP A 60 -0.39 0.60 -7.47
CA ASP A 60 -1.62 1.33 -7.82
C ASP A 60 -1.35 2.85 -7.93
N PRO A 61 -1.50 3.45 -9.13
CA PRO A 61 -1.29 4.88 -9.34
C PRO A 61 -2.19 5.77 -8.47
N ILE A 62 -3.41 5.31 -8.14
CA ILE A 62 -4.38 6.06 -7.32
C ILE A 62 -3.88 6.16 -5.88
N VAL A 63 -3.34 5.06 -5.34
CA VAL A 63 -2.77 5.01 -3.98
C VAL A 63 -1.48 5.79 -3.90
N MET A 64 -0.61 5.63 -4.91
CA MET A 64 0.74 6.19 -4.89
C MET A 64 0.79 7.68 -5.21
N ARG A 65 -0.18 8.22 -5.94
CA ARG A 65 -0.22 9.65 -6.30
C ARG A 65 -0.09 10.60 -5.11
N PRO A 66 -0.96 10.56 -4.09
CA PRO A 66 -0.86 11.49 -2.96
C PRO A 66 0.43 11.32 -2.16
N ILE A 67 0.96 10.09 -2.09
CA ILE A 67 2.23 9.78 -1.44
C ILE A 67 3.38 10.44 -2.18
N ALA A 68 3.42 10.28 -3.51
CA ALA A 68 4.42 10.86 -4.38
C ALA A 68 4.35 12.40 -4.38
N GLU A 69 3.14 12.96 -4.34
CA GLU A 69 2.90 14.39 -4.25
C GLU A 69 3.36 14.97 -2.91
N ALA A 70 3.05 14.31 -1.79
CA ALA A 70 3.57 14.71 -0.49
C ALA A 70 5.11 14.61 -0.43
N ALA A 71 5.69 13.51 -0.94
CA ALA A 71 7.13 13.33 -1.01
C ALA A 71 7.79 14.46 -1.82
N LYS A 72 7.27 14.80 -3.00
CA LYS A 72 7.73 15.93 -3.81
C LYS A 72 7.58 17.27 -3.09
N ARG A 73 6.38 17.56 -2.57
CA ARG A 73 6.05 18.84 -1.90
C ARG A 73 6.85 19.06 -0.63
N SER A 74 7.29 17.99 0.04
CA SER A 74 8.12 18.09 1.25
C SER A 74 9.44 18.84 1.02
N GLY A 75 9.97 18.84 -0.21
CA GLY A 75 11.25 19.48 -0.52
C GLY A 75 12.47 18.81 0.12
N VAL A 76 12.30 17.72 0.89
CA VAL A 76 13.41 17.02 1.54
C VAL A 76 14.27 16.32 0.50
N THR A 77 15.55 16.70 0.43
CA THR A 77 16.50 16.13 -0.54
C THR A 77 16.64 14.62 -0.32
N GLY A 78 16.55 13.83 -1.39
CA GLY A 78 16.54 12.37 -1.34
C GLY A 78 15.15 11.73 -1.23
N ILE A 79 14.12 12.47 -0.78
CA ILE A 79 12.71 12.04 -0.73
C ILE A 79 11.91 12.70 -1.87
N ALA A 80 12.15 13.99 -2.13
CA ALA A 80 11.45 14.74 -3.17
C ALA A 80 11.76 14.24 -4.59
N GLN A 81 12.96 13.72 -4.83
CA GLN A 81 13.38 13.18 -6.14
C GLN A 81 12.61 11.89 -6.51
N PRO A 82 12.58 10.82 -5.69
CA PRO A 82 11.78 9.65 -6.01
C PRO A 82 10.28 9.98 -6.08
N GLY A 83 9.76 10.88 -5.22
CA GLY A 83 8.38 11.37 -5.32
C GLY A 83 8.07 12.03 -6.68
N SER A 84 8.98 12.87 -7.18
CA SER A 84 8.83 13.52 -8.49
C SER A 84 8.89 12.53 -9.65
N ALA A 85 9.81 11.56 -9.60
CA ALA A 85 9.92 10.53 -10.62
C ALA A 85 8.67 9.63 -10.66
N MET A 86 8.12 9.31 -9.48
CA MET A 86 6.92 8.50 -9.35
C MET A 86 5.69 9.21 -9.91
N LEU A 87 5.51 10.51 -9.61
CA LEU A 87 4.43 11.30 -10.21
C LEU A 87 4.48 11.29 -11.74
N LYS A 88 5.67 11.44 -12.32
CA LYS A 88 5.84 11.39 -13.77
C LYS A 88 5.39 10.04 -14.35
N LYS A 89 5.67 8.93 -13.67
CA LYS A 89 5.24 7.59 -14.11
C LYS A 89 3.72 7.41 -13.98
N ILE A 90 3.14 7.89 -12.87
CA ILE A 90 1.68 7.92 -12.68
C ILE A 90 1.00 8.72 -13.80
N GLU A 91 1.52 9.90 -14.15
CA GLU A 91 1.01 10.71 -15.26
C GLU A 91 1.07 9.96 -16.60
N MET A 92 2.16 9.22 -16.85
CA MET A 92 2.28 8.37 -18.04
C MET A 92 1.24 7.24 -18.05
N VAL A 93 1.03 6.55 -16.92
CA VAL A 93 0.03 5.47 -16.79
C VAL A 93 -1.40 5.97 -17.01
N GLU A 94 -1.71 7.18 -16.54
CA GLU A 94 -3.03 7.79 -16.71
C GLU A 94 -3.28 8.33 -18.12
N ALA A 95 -2.24 8.81 -18.79
CA ALA A 95 -2.30 9.23 -20.18
C ALA A 95 -2.28 8.05 -21.17
N ALA A 96 -1.89 6.86 -20.72
CA ALA A 96 -1.78 5.66 -21.53
C ALA A 96 -3.15 5.18 -22.02
N ASP A 97 -3.22 4.75 -23.28
CA ASP A 97 -4.34 3.94 -23.75
C ASP A 97 -4.35 2.62 -22.94
N PRO A 98 -5.51 2.11 -22.49
CA PRO A 98 -5.59 0.82 -21.83
C PRO A 98 -5.05 -0.36 -22.66
N ALA A 99 -4.97 -0.24 -23.99
CA ALA A 99 -4.37 -1.23 -24.89
C ALA A 99 -2.84 -1.08 -25.07
N ASP A 100 -2.21 -0.11 -24.40
CA ASP A 100 -0.77 0.12 -24.48
C ASP A 100 -0.01 -0.87 -23.60
N ASP A 101 0.77 -1.75 -24.24
CA ASP A 101 1.62 -2.73 -23.55
C ASP A 101 2.70 -2.04 -22.68
N GLU A 102 3.10 -0.81 -23.01
CA GLU A 102 4.06 -0.03 -22.20
C GLU A 102 3.47 0.43 -20.86
N LYS A 103 2.14 0.46 -20.74
CA LYS A 103 1.46 0.82 -19.49
C LYS A 103 1.86 -0.10 -18.34
N LEU A 104 2.01 -1.40 -18.60
CA LEU A 104 2.46 -2.37 -17.60
C LEU A 104 3.89 -2.07 -17.13
N LEU A 105 4.78 -1.67 -18.06
CA LEU A 105 6.15 -1.29 -17.71
C LEU A 105 6.16 -0.07 -16.78
N TRP A 106 5.32 0.92 -17.04
CA TRP A 106 5.24 2.11 -16.20
C TRP A 106 4.62 1.83 -14.82
N ILE A 107 3.72 0.85 -14.71
CA ILE A 107 3.23 0.36 -13.41
C ILE A 107 4.36 -0.31 -12.63
N THR A 108 5.17 -1.16 -13.26
CA THR A 108 6.37 -1.75 -12.62
C THR A 108 7.40 -0.69 -12.21
N ASP A 109 7.52 0.41 -12.96
CA ASP A 109 8.35 1.55 -12.56
C ASP A 109 7.81 2.24 -11.29
N ILE A 110 6.48 2.35 -11.11
CA ILE A 110 5.87 2.89 -9.89
C ILE A 110 6.24 2.01 -8.68
N GLU A 111 6.14 0.68 -8.82
CA GLU A 111 6.59 -0.27 -7.80
C GLU A 111 8.06 -0.04 -7.43
N THR A 112 8.93 0.02 -8.44
CA THR A 112 10.37 0.25 -8.23
C THR A 112 10.63 1.55 -7.49
N LEU A 113 9.91 2.61 -7.84
CA LEU A 113 10.02 3.92 -7.21
C LEU A 113 9.45 3.93 -5.78
N SER A 114 8.44 3.10 -5.46
CA SER A 114 7.94 2.92 -4.10
C SER A 114 9.02 2.29 -3.21
N HIS A 115 9.71 1.27 -3.72
CA HIS A 115 10.85 0.66 -3.01
C HIS A 115 11.99 1.65 -2.81
N GLN A 116 12.33 2.45 -3.83
CA GLN A 116 13.35 3.50 -3.70
C GLN A 116 12.94 4.56 -2.67
N LEU A 117 11.68 4.99 -2.67
CA LEU A 117 11.16 5.95 -1.70
C LEU A 117 11.29 5.39 -0.27
N ARG A 118 10.88 4.13 -0.04
CA ARG A 118 11.04 3.46 1.26
C ARG A 118 12.50 3.43 1.70
N TYR A 119 13.41 3.13 0.78
CA TYR A 119 14.84 3.12 1.08
C TYR A 119 15.37 4.51 1.45
N SER A 120 14.95 5.55 0.73
CA SER A 120 15.27 6.94 1.06
C SER A 120 14.75 7.32 2.44
N CYS A 121 13.52 6.94 2.78
CA CYS A 121 12.91 7.18 4.09
C CYS A 121 13.71 6.59 5.27
N LEU A 122 14.44 5.50 5.05
CA LEU A 122 15.29 4.89 6.08
C LEU A 122 16.67 5.54 6.21
N ARG A 123 17.09 6.33 5.22
CA ARG A 123 18.46 6.86 5.11
C ARG A 123 18.57 8.36 5.22
N VAL A 124 17.53 9.08 4.82
CA VAL A 124 17.49 10.53 4.89
C VAL A 124 17.05 10.90 6.31
N PRO A 125 17.87 11.61 7.10
CA PRO A 125 17.44 12.12 8.39
C PRO A 125 16.38 13.20 8.16
N ILE A 126 15.16 12.92 8.62
CA ILE A 126 14.04 13.84 8.61
C ILE A 126 14.08 14.56 9.97
N ASN A 127 14.77 15.71 10.04
CA ASN A 127 14.89 16.56 11.23
C ASN A 127 14.16 17.88 11.04
#